data_AF-A0A6P6Y132-F1
#
_entry.id   AF-A0A6P6Y132-F1
#
_cell.length_a   1.000
_cell.length_b   1.000
_cell.length_c   1.000
_cell.angle_alpha   90.00
_cell.angle_beta   90.00
_cell.angle_gamma   90.00
#
_symmetry.space_group_name_H-M   'P 1'
#
loop_
_entity.id
_entity.type
_entity.pdbx_description
1 polymer ?
#
loop_
_entity_poly.entity_id
_entity_poly.type
_entity_poly.pdbx_seq_one_letter_code
_entity_poly.pdbx_strand_id
1 'polypeptide(L)'
;MNQTTLTLFSCIVLLFAIAAIGDNYNYHDWPVPPKSPNFRKEYDQLLFGFVEDHIYRSEAQLIMLYDHFDQYLTNKTDQMFEFLQDEVNNQIIILGQTKQNNNDYYHARNDWNQLETYLVQKMENEMNLLLTFFQKLLDDMKNSLVSTTTTAGMN
;
A
#
# COMPACT_ATOMS: atom_id res chain seq x y z
N MET A 1 12.40 28.91 3.25
CA MET A 1 10.94 28.82 3.01
C MET A 1 10.26 28.67 4.37
N ASN A 2 9.17 29.40 4.61
CA ASN A 2 8.54 29.45 5.93
C ASN A 2 7.75 28.16 6.20
N GLN A 3 7.78 27.66 7.44
CA GLN A 3 7.21 26.36 7.83
C GLN A 3 5.71 26.27 7.53
N THR A 4 5.00 27.40 7.64
CA THR A 4 3.59 27.57 7.28
C THR A 4 3.29 27.33 5.81
N THR A 5 4.26 27.61 4.92
CA THR A 5 4.10 27.42 3.46
C THR A 5 4.20 25.95 3.08
N LEU A 6 5.04 25.17 3.78
CA LEU A 6 5.18 23.73 3.53
C LEU A 6 3.92 22.95 3.94
N THR A 7 3.34 23.31 5.09
CA THR A 7 2.09 22.70 5.59
C THR A 7 0.90 23.05 4.69
N LEU A 8 0.84 24.27 4.14
CA LEU A 8 -0.21 24.63 3.19
C LEU A 8 -0.10 23.81 1.89
N PHE A 9 1.12 23.59 1.39
CA PHE A 9 1.33 22.76 0.20
C PHE A 9 0.99 21.29 0.46
N SER A 10 1.30 20.73 1.63
CA SER A 10 0.93 19.34 1.95
C SER A 10 -0.57 19.17 2.08
N CYS A 11 -1.29 20.14 2.67
CA CYS A 11 -2.76 20.11 2.73
C CYS A 11 -3.40 20.24 1.34
N ILE A 12 -2.82 21.06 0.45
CA ILE A 12 -3.31 21.21 -0.93
C ILE A 12 -3.09 19.91 -1.73
N VAL A 13 -1.94 19.25 -1.58
CA VAL A 13 -1.66 17.95 -2.24
C VAL A 13 -2.56 16.84 -1.72
N LEU A 14 -2.83 16.78 -0.40
CA LEU A 14 -3.80 15.85 0.19
C LEU A 14 -5.23 16.13 -0.27
N LEU A 15 -5.64 17.40 -0.40
CA LEU A 15 -6.94 17.78 -0.95
C LEU A 15 -7.08 17.39 -2.42
N PHE A 16 -6.02 17.51 -3.23
CA PHE A 16 -6.03 17.05 -4.61
C PHE A 16 -6.03 15.51 -4.73
N ALA A 17 -5.35 14.80 -3.83
CA ALA A 17 -5.39 13.33 -3.78
C ALA A 17 -6.78 12.82 -3.37
N ILE A 18 -7.42 13.47 -2.39
CA ILE A 18 -8.78 13.16 -1.95
C ILE A 18 -9.82 13.59 -2.99
N ALA A 19 -9.63 14.69 -3.71
CA ALA A 19 -10.51 15.08 -4.82
C ALA A 19 -10.35 14.15 -6.04
N ALA A 20 -9.14 13.65 -6.30
CA ALA A 20 -8.88 12.64 -7.33
C ALA A 20 -9.47 11.26 -6.98
N ILE A 21 -9.62 10.96 -5.69
CA ILE A 21 -10.21 9.70 -5.18
C ILE A 21 -11.71 9.86 -4.83
N GLY A 22 -12.19 11.06 -4.54
CA GLY A 22 -13.49 11.29 -3.90
C GLY A 22 -14.50 12.10 -4.73
N ASP A 23 -14.06 12.93 -5.68
CA ASP A 23 -14.96 13.88 -6.37
C ASP A 23 -15.23 13.53 -7.85
N ASN A 24 -14.77 12.37 -8.33
CA ASN A 24 -15.03 11.93 -9.70
C ASN A 24 -15.81 10.62 -9.83
N TYR A 25 -16.51 10.21 -8.77
CA TYR A 25 -17.47 9.11 -8.85
C TYR A 25 -18.87 9.61 -9.21
N ASN A 26 -18.98 10.30 -10.35
CA ASN A 26 -20.08 9.97 -11.25
C ASN A 26 -19.80 8.53 -11.72
N TYR A 27 -20.32 7.56 -10.98
CA TYR A 27 -20.32 6.13 -11.35
C TYR A 27 -20.99 5.85 -12.72
N HIS A 28 -21.47 6.90 -13.41
CA HIS A 28 -22.12 6.88 -14.71
C HIS A 28 -21.24 7.31 -15.89
N ASP A 29 -20.03 7.84 -15.68
CA ASP A 29 -19.14 8.32 -16.76
C ASP A 29 -17.83 7.52 -16.87
N TRP A 30 -17.80 6.29 -16.36
CA TRP A 30 -16.79 5.33 -16.83
C TRP A 30 -17.03 5.19 -18.34
N PRO A 31 -16.04 5.47 -19.23
CA PRO A 31 -16.22 5.31 -20.66
C PRO A 31 -16.88 3.97 -20.93
N VAL A 32 -18.13 4.02 -21.43
CA VAL A 32 -18.88 2.81 -21.77
C VAL A 32 -17.95 2.01 -22.67
N PRO A 33 -17.49 0.86 -22.20
CA PRO A 33 -16.37 0.25 -22.85
C PRO A 33 -16.76 -0.14 -24.27
N PRO A 34 -15.82 -0.02 -25.23
CA PRO A 34 -16.10 -0.36 -26.61
C PRO A 34 -16.70 -1.77 -26.67
N LYS A 35 -17.66 -1.98 -27.59
CA LYS A 35 -18.29 -3.27 -27.87
C LYS A 35 -17.29 -4.25 -28.54
N SER A 36 -16.08 -4.38 -28.01
CA SER A 36 -15.14 -5.43 -28.37
C SER A 36 -15.76 -6.76 -27.93
N PRO A 37 -15.84 -7.77 -28.80
CA PRO A 37 -16.25 -9.12 -28.39
C PRO A 37 -15.31 -9.71 -27.33
N ASN A 38 -14.12 -9.11 -27.15
CA ASN A 38 -13.12 -9.48 -26.15
C ASN A 38 -13.02 -8.48 -25.00
N PHE A 39 -13.90 -7.48 -24.91
CA PHE A 39 -13.80 -6.41 -23.90
C PHE A 39 -13.63 -6.97 -22.48
N ARG A 40 -14.33 -8.06 -22.15
CA ARG A 40 -14.17 -8.76 -20.87
C ARG A 40 -12.72 -9.21 -20.61
N LYS A 41 -12.10 -9.87 -21.58
CA LYS A 41 -10.72 -10.37 -21.45
C LYS A 41 -9.72 -9.22 -21.39
N GLU A 42 -9.95 -8.16 -22.16
CA GLU A 42 -9.11 -6.95 -22.15
C GLU A 42 -9.21 -6.23 -20.79
N TYR A 43 -10.41 -6.18 -20.19
CA TYR A 43 -10.64 -5.59 -18.87
C TYR A 43 -10.01 -6.43 -17.74
N ASP A 44 -10.17 -7.75 -17.78
CA ASP A 44 -9.55 -8.66 -16.79
C ASP A 44 -8.02 -8.55 -16.84
N GLN A 45 -7.43 -8.44 -18.04
CA GLN A 45 -5.99 -8.22 -18.22
C GLN A 45 -5.53 -6.87 -17.65
N LEU A 46 -6.28 -5.80 -17.85
CA LEU A 46 -5.97 -4.48 -17.28
C LEU A 46 -6.01 -4.51 -15.74
N LEU A 47 -7.02 -5.16 -15.17
CA LEU A 47 -7.13 -5.30 -13.72
C LEU A 47 -6.00 -6.14 -13.13
N PHE A 48 -5.65 -7.27 -13.75
CA PHE A 48 -4.49 -8.06 -13.32
C PHE A 48 -3.20 -7.26 -13.42
N GLY A 49 -2.99 -6.52 -14.51
CA GLY A 49 -1.83 -5.65 -14.65
C GLY A 49 -1.75 -4.56 -13.57
N PHE A 50 -2.89 -4.00 -13.15
CA PHE A 50 -2.94 -3.03 -12.06
C PHE A 50 -2.55 -3.65 -10.71
N VAL A 51 -3.09 -4.83 -10.39
CA VAL A 51 -2.76 -5.55 -9.15
C VAL A 51 -1.29 -5.96 -9.14
N GLU A 52 -0.78 -6.44 -10.27
CA GLU A 52 0.62 -6.85 -10.42
C GLU A 52 1.58 -5.66 -10.27
N ASP A 53 1.30 -4.51 -10.91
CA ASP A 53 2.08 -3.27 -10.73
C ASP A 53 2.07 -2.81 -9.27
N HIS A 54 0.92 -2.93 -8.58
CA HIS A 54 0.84 -2.60 -7.17
C HIS A 54 1.72 -3.51 -6.30
N ILE A 55 1.73 -4.81 -6.56
CA ILE A 55 2.60 -5.78 -5.86
C ILE A 55 4.07 -5.38 -6.05
N TYR A 56 4.49 -5.11 -7.30
CA TYR A 56 5.87 -4.73 -7.60
C TYR A 56 6.29 -3.43 -6.91
N ARG A 57 5.42 -2.41 -6.90
CA ARG A 57 5.71 -1.14 -6.21
C ARG A 57 5.78 -1.31 -4.70
N SER A 58 4.88 -2.10 -4.12
CA SER A 58 4.90 -2.41 -2.69
C SER A 58 6.16 -3.20 -2.30
N GLU A 59 6.65 -4.12 -3.13
CA GLU A 59 7.92 -4.80 -2.90
C GLU A 59 9.11 -3.81 -2.88
N ALA A 60 9.19 -2.92 -3.87
CA ALA A 60 10.24 -1.91 -3.92
C ALA A 60 10.19 -0.95 -2.70
N GLN A 61 8.99 -0.56 -2.29
CA GLN A 61 8.79 0.28 -1.10
C GLN A 61 9.18 -0.45 0.19
N LEU A 62 8.87 -1.73 0.32
CA LEU A 62 9.27 -2.55 1.47
C LEU A 62 10.79 -2.54 1.64
N ILE A 63 11.54 -2.78 0.56
CA ILE A 63 13.01 -2.77 0.57
C ILE A 63 13.54 -1.40 1.02
N MET A 64 13.02 -0.32 0.42
CA MET A 64 13.41 1.04 0.77
C MET A 64 13.10 1.39 2.24
N LEU A 65 11.95 0.95 2.76
CA LEU A 65 11.55 1.21 4.15
C LEU A 65 12.41 0.43 5.15
N TYR A 66 12.87 -0.78 4.81
CA TYR A 66 13.88 -1.49 5.58
C TYR A 66 15.21 -0.72 5.62
N ASP A 67 15.69 -0.23 4.46
CA ASP A 67 16.92 0.56 4.40
C ASP A 67 16.84 1.84 5.25
N HIS A 68 15.69 2.53 5.20
CA HIS A 68 15.47 3.72 6.03
C HIS A 68 15.34 3.38 7.52
N PHE A 69 14.76 2.23 7.86
CA PHE A 69 14.69 1.77 9.25
C PHE A 69 16.10 1.48 9.81
N ASP A 70 16.98 0.86 9.03
CA ASP A 70 18.38 0.67 9.41
C ASP A 70 19.12 2.01 9.65
N GLN A 71 18.84 3.02 8.81
CA GLN A 71 19.36 4.37 9.01
C GLN A 71 18.81 5.02 10.29
N TYR A 72 17.51 4.82 10.57
CA TYR A 72 16.91 5.27 11.83
C TYR A 72 17.59 4.63 13.03
N LEU A 73 17.89 3.32 13.01
CA LEU A 73 18.59 2.65 14.11
C LEU A 73 19.96 3.27 14.42
N THR A 74 20.59 3.90 13.42
CA THR A 74 21.87 4.61 13.56
C THR A 74 21.69 6.04 14.11
N ASN A 75 20.73 6.80 13.58
CA ASN A 75 20.60 8.25 13.85
C ASN A 75 19.55 8.60 14.93
N LYS A 76 18.64 7.67 15.23
CA LYS A 76 17.57 7.73 16.25
C LYS A 76 16.80 9.06 16.29
N THR A 77 16.28 9.49 15.15
CA THR A 77 15.43 10.68 15.06
C THR A 77 13.96 10.32 15.15
N ASP A 78 13.24 10.90 16.10
CA ASP A 78 11.80 10.65 16.32
C ASP A 78 10.96 10.97 15.07
N GLN A 79 11.32 12.04 14.35
CA GLN A 79 10.64 12.42 13.10
C GLN A 79 10.78 11.36 11.99
N MET A 80 11.93 10.69 11.91
CA MET A 80 12.11 9.60 10.93
C MET A 80 11.31 8.38 11.37
N PHE A 81 11.25 8.09 12.66
CA PHE A 81 10.45 7.00 13.19
C PHE A 81 8.96 7.16 12.87
N GLU A 82 8.39 8.33 13.18
CA GLU A 82 6.97 8.64 12.90
C GLU A 82 6.67 8.51 11.40
N PHE A 83 7.53 9.10 10.55
CA PHE A 83 7.38 9.00 9.10
C PHE A 83 7.41 7.54 8.61
N LEU A 84 8.37 6.74 9.07
CA LEU A 84 8.49 5.34 8.66
C LEU A 84 7.32 4.49 9.14
N GLN A 85 6.87 4.72 10.38
CA GLN A 85 5.73 4.02 10.93
C GLN A 85 4.45 4.32 10.14
N ASP A 86 4.21 5.59 9.80
CA ASP A 86 3.08 6.00 8.99
C ASP A 86 3.14 5.40 7.58
N GLU A 87 4.31 5.42 6.95
CA GLU A 87 4.46 4.87 5.59
C GLU A 87 4.24 3.35 5.58
N VAL A 88 4.78 2.60 6.55
CA VAL A 88 4.52 1.16 6.68
C VAL A 88 3.03 0.88 6.94
N ASN A 89 2.38 1.63 7.83
CA ASN A 89 0.95 1.48 8.07
C ASN A 89 0.11 1.76 6.81
N ASN A 90 0.46 2.79 6.04
CA ASN A 90 -0.21 3.11 4.78
C ASN A 90 -0.09 1.95 3.78
N GLN A 91 1.10 1.36 3.65
CA GLN A 91 1.31 0.19 2.78
C GLN A 91 0.44 -1.01 3.19
N ILE A 92 0.34 -1.29 4.50
CA ILE A 92 -0.52 -2.36 5.02
C ILE A 92 -1.99 -2.11 4.62
N ILE A 93 -2.47 -0.89 4.79
CA ILE A 93 -3.87 -0.52 4.48
C ILE A 93 -4.14 -0.66 2.98
N ILE A 94 -3.30 -0.03 2.14
CA ILE A 94 -3.52 0.00 0.69
C ILE A 94 -3.43 -1.41 0.11
N LEU A 95 -2.41 -2.18 0.51
CA LEU A 95 -2.24 -3.56 0.02
C LEU A 95 -3.35 -4.48 0.53
N GLY A 96 -3.80 -4.28 1.78
CA GLY A 96 -4.94 -4.99 2.35
C GLY A 96 -6.24 -4.72 1.60
N GLN A 97 -6.52 -3.46 1.24
CA GLN A 97 -7.67 -3.08 0.42
C GLN A 97 -7.56 -3.65 -1.01
N THR A 98 -6.38 -3.59 -1.61
CA THR A 98 -6.14 -4.16 -2.95
C THR A 98 -6.41 -5.66 -2.97
N LYS A 99 -5.93 -6.39 -1.96
CA LYS A 99 -6.21 -7.81 -1.79
C LYS A 99 -7.71 -8.08 -1.65
N GLN A 100 -8.39 -7.33 -0.79
CA GLN A 100 -9.84 -7.50 -0.56
C GLN A 100 -10.62 -7.27 -1.86
N ASN A 101 -10.34 -6.18 -2.58
CA ASN A 101 -10.99 -5.85 -3.84
C ASN A 101 -10.75 -6.91 -4.92
N ASN A 102 -9.52 -7.43 -5.01
CA ASN A 102 -9.18 -8.50 -5.95
C ASN A 102 -9.93 -9.80 -5.63
N ASN A 103 -10.02 -10.17 -4.34
CA ASN A 103 -10.76 -11.36 -3.90
C ASN A 103 -12.26 -11.20 -4.14
N ASP A 104 -12.84 -10.05 -3.84
CA ASP A 104 -14.26 -9.76 -4.09
C ASP A 104 -14.58 -9.83 -5.59
N TYR A 105 -13.70 -9.26 -6.42
CA TYR A 105 -13.82 -9.33 -7.88
C TYR A 105 -13.74 -10.77 -8.40
N TYR A 106 -12.79 -11.57 -7.90
CA TYR A 106 -12.64 -12.98 -8.26
C TYR A 106 -13.86 -13.81 -7.84
N HIS A 107 -14.34 -13.65 -6.60
CA HIS A 107 -15.45 -14.44 -6.07
C HIS A 107 -16.83 -14.01 -6.59
N ALA A 108 -16.98 -12.80 -7.13
CA ALA A 108 -18.19 -12.36 -7.80
C ALA A 108 -18.49 -13.15 -9.09
N ARG A 109 -17.54 -13.97 -9.56
CA ARG A 109 -17.60 -14.69 -10.84
C ARG A 109 -17.29 -16.17 -10.67
N ASN A 110 -17.83 -16.99 -11.58
CA ASN A 110 -17.65 -18.44 -11.59
C ASN A 110 -17.18 -18.98 -12.95
N ASP A 111 -16.75 -18.11 -13.85
CA ASP A 111 -16.40 -18.43 -15.25
C ASP A 111 -14.90 -18.38 -15.53
N TRP A 112 -14.07 -18.36 -14.49
CA TRP A 112 -12.62 -18.29 -14.60
C TRP A 112 -12.04 -19.54 -15.25
N ASN A 113 -11.12 -19.34 -16.19
CA ASN A 113 -10.32 -20.44 -16.71
C ASN A 113 -9.13 -20.74 -15.79
N GLN A 114 -8.46 -21.89 -16.01
CA GLN A 114 -7.37 -22.35 -15.15
C GLN A 114 -6.20 -21.36 -15.05
N LEU A 115 -5.87 -20.65 -16.14
CA LEU A 115 -4.79 -19.67 -16.14
C LEU A 115 -5.18 -18.43 -15.32
N GLU A 116 -6.41 -17.93 -15.50
CA GLU A 116 -6.93 -16.79 -14.73
C GLU A 116 -7.00 -17.12 -13.23
N THR A 117 -7.51 -18.30 -12.87
CA THR A 117 -7.50 -18.79 -11.49
C THR A 117 -6.07 -18.85 -10.91
N TYR A 118 -5.11 -19.37 -11.68
CA TYR A 118 -3.71 -19.42 -11.24
C TYR A 118 -3.13 -18.02 -11.00
N LEU A 119 -3.37 -17.07 -11.91
CA LEU A 119 -2.88 -15.69 -11.77
C LEU A 119 -3.44 -15.01 -10.52
N VAL A 120 -4.75 -15.16 -10.26
CA VAL A 120 -5.37 -14.61 -9.05
C VAL A 120 -4.77 -15.22 -7.79
N GLN A 121 -4.60 -16.54 -7.75
CA GLN A 121 -3.98 -17.21 -6.60
C GLN A 121 -2.52 -16.78 -6.38
N LYS A 122 -1.75 -16.60 -7.46
CA LYS A 122 -0.38 -16.06 -7.39
C LYS A 122 -0.39 -14.66 -6.75
N MET A 123 -1.21 -13.74 -7.28
CA MET A 123 -1.29 -12.37 -6.77
C MET A 123 -1.75 -12.33 -5.31
N GLU A 124 -2.72 -13.16 -4.92
CA GLU A 124 -3.15 -13.27 -3.53
C GLU A 124 -2.01 -13.73 -2.61
N ASN A 125 -1.22 -14.73 -3.03
CA ASN A 125 -0.07 -15.21 -2.27
C ASN A 125 1.01 -14.13 -2.13
N GLU A 126 1.33 -13.41 -3.20
CA GLU A 126 2.30 -12.32 -3.18
C GLU A 126 1.85 -11.16 -2.28
N MET A 127 0.58 -10.76 -2.34
CA MET A 127 0.03 -9.75 -1.43
C MET A 127 0.06 -10.20 0.03
N ASN A 128 -0.30 -11.46 0.33
CA ASN A 128 -0.22 -12.01 1.69
C ASN A 128 1.22 -12.01 2.24
N LEU A 129 2.18 -12.35 1.39
CA LEU A 129 3.59 -12.35 1.74
C LEU A 129 4.08 -10.93 2.06
N LEU A 130 3.77 -9.97 1.19
CA LEU A 130 4.11 -8.56 1.40
C LEU A 130 3.45 -7.99 2.67
N LEU A 131 2.16 -8.27 2.91
CA LEU A 131 1.48 -7.87 4.14
C LEU A 131 2.18 -8.42 5.40
N THR A 132 2.64 -9.67 5.33
CA THR A 132 3.40 -10.30 6.42
C THR A 132 4.72 -9.56 6.68
N PHE A 133 5.44 -9.17 5.62
CA PHE A 133 6.70 -8.44 5.77
C PHE A 133 6.50 -7.00 6.27
N PHE A 134 5.49 -6.27 5.78
CA PHE A 134 5.17 -4.95 6.31
C PHE A 134 4.75 -5.01 7.78
N GLN A 135 3.93 -5.99 8.17
CA GLN A 135 3.55 -6.19 9.56
C GLN A 135 4.77 -6.48 10.44
N LYS A 136 5.69 -7.33 9.94
CA LYS A 136 6.94 -7.62 10.64
C LYS A 136 7.78 -6.35 10.80
N LEU A 137 7.95 -5.54 9.76
CA LEU A 137 8.69 -4.29 9.82
C LEU A 137 8.07 -3.32 10.84
N LEU A 138 6.74 -3.21 10.87
CA LEU A 138 6.02 -2.41 11.86
C LEU A 138 6.27 -2.88 13.30
N ASP A 139 6.31 -4.20 13.51
CA ASP A 139 6.58 -4.79 14.82
C ASP A 139 8.04 -4.57 15.24
N ASP A 140 8.99 -4.74 14.30
CA ASP A 140 10.41 -4.45 14.50
C ASP A 140 10.62 -2.97 14.89
N MET A 141 9.93 -2.05 14.22
CA MET A 141 9.91 -0.61 14.56
C MET A 141 9.41 -0.39 15.99
N LYS A 142 8.25 -0.92 16.35
CA LYS A 142 7.68 -0.75 17.71
C LYS A 142 8.61 -1.31 18.81
N ASN A 143 9.28 -2.42 18.53
CA ASN A 143 10.23 -3.03 19.46
C ASN A 143 11.52 -2.22 19.61
N SER A 144 11.93 -1.48 18.58
CA SER A 144 13.12 -0.61 18.64
C SER A 144 12.98 0.58 19.59
N LEU A 145 11.74 1.00 19.91
CA LEU A 145 11.46 2.03 20.92
C LEU A 145 11.76 1.56 22.36
N VAL A 146 11.83 0.24 22.60
CA VAL A 146 12.01 -0.34 23.93
C VAL A 146 13.50 -0.38 24.29
N SER A 147 14.16 0.77 24.51
CA SER A 147 15.50 0.81 25.12
C SER A 147 15.95 2.17 25.69
N THR A 148 15.10 2.84 26.49
CA THR A 148 15.55 3.99 27.31
C THR A 148 14.93 4.07 28.71
N THR A 149 14.66 2.93 29.36
CA THR A 149 14.39 2.92 30.81
C THR A 149 14.98 1.68 31.47
N THR A 150 16.29 1.71 31.73
CA THR A 150 16.82 0.97 32.88
C THR A 150 18.01 1.70 33.49
N THR A 151 17.85 2.08 34.76
CA THR A 151 18.85 2.52 35.75
C THR A 151 19.18 4.02 35.82
N ALA A 152 18.20 4.82 36.25
CA ALA A 152 18.50 6.03 37.02
C ALA A 152 17.69 5.99 38.33
N GLY A 153 18.37 5.60 39.41
CA GLY A 153 17.83 5.52 40.79
C GLY A 153 17.82 4.08 41.32
N MET A 154 18.37 3.74 42.49
CA MET A 154 18.97 4.48 43.60
C MET A 154 19.91 3.51 44.34
N ASN A 155 21.18 3.90 44.53
CA ASN A 155 21.98 3.51 45.70
C ASN A 155 22.08 4.75 46.59
#